data_AF-A0ABD1RQC2-F1
#
_entry.id   AF-A0ABD1RQC2-F1
#
_cell.length_a   1.000
_cell.length_b   1.000
_cell.length_c   1.000
_cell.angle_alpha   90.00
_cell.angle_beta   90.00
_cell.angle_gamma   90.00
#
_symmetry.space_group_name_H-M   'P 1'
#
loop_
_entity.id
_entity.type
_entity.pdbx_description
1 polymer ?
#
loop_
_entity_poly.entity_id
_entity_poly.type
_entity_poly.pdbx_seq_one_letter_code
_entity_poly.pdbx_strand_id
1 'polypeptide(L)'
;MQLTQDKVELLKDFIARFNRATLGIKNLQMSAVVTVMMSGTRSRPFKISLSKNLPNTMHELLKMRDNYVDAEKANLITKSMKDRNEPESNKRKTRDEPEPQNDKDKQKINHIRWINDECTIE
;
A
#
# COMPACT_ATOMS: atom_id res chain seq x y z
N MET A 1 -6.98 -10.38 13.87
CA MET A 1 -7.25 -10.40 12.41
C MET A 1 -6.74 -9.09 11.84
N GLN A 2 -5.74 -9.13 10.96
CA GLN A 2 -5.28 -7.94 10.24
C GLN A 2 -6.06 -7.84 8.94
N LEU A 3 -6.66 -6.68 8.67
CA LEU A 3 -7.49 -6.47 7.50
C LEU A 3 -6.68 -5.75 6.43
N THR A 4 -5.94 -6.53 5.67
CA THR A 4 -5.04 -6.05 4.61
C THR A 4 -5.45 -6.63 3.26
N GLN A 5 -5.33 -5.83 2.22
CA GLN A 5 -5.63 -6.23 0.84
C GLN A 5 -4.57 -7.19 0.32
N ASP A 6 -4.98 -8.33 -0.21
CA ASP A 6 -4.05 -9.33 -0.74
C ASP A 6 -3.43 -8.87 -2.08
N LYS A 7 -2.31 -9.48 -2.47
CA LYS A 7 -1.55 -9.11 -3.68
C LYS A 7 -2.39 -9.17 -4.96
N VAL A 8 -3.26 -10.16 -5.07
CA VAL A 8 -4.11 -10.43 -6.25
C VAL A 8 -5.56 -9.99 -6.02
N GLU A 9 -5.88 -9.50 -4.83
CA GLU A 9 -7.23 -9.07 -4.51
C GLU A 9 -7.51 -7.67 -5.06
N LEU A 10 -8.66 -7.50 -5.70
CA LEU A 10 -9.16 -6.21 -6.14
C LEU A 10 -9.69 -5.40 -4.94
N LEU A 11 -9.60 -4.08 -5.03
CA LEU A 11 -10.04 -3.14 -4.00
C LEU A 11 -11.51 -3.34 -3.67
N LYS A 12 -12.34 -3.69 -4.67
CA LYS A 12 -13.76 -4.01 -4.45
C LYS A 12 -13.94 -5.21 -3.51
N ASP A 13 -13.10 -6.22 -3.63
CA ASP A 13 -13.22 -7.48 -2.88
C ASP A 13 -12.70 -7.25 -1.45
N PHE A 14 -11.60 -6.50 -1.33
CA PHE A 14 -11.08 -6.05 -0.04
C PHE A 14 -12.12 -5.26 0.75
N ILE A 15 -12.74 -4.28 0.11
CA ILE A 15 -13.77 -3.45 0.75
C ILE A 15 -15.01 -4.27 1.09
N ALA A 16 -15.39 -5.26 0.29
CA ALA A 16 -16.47 -6.17 0.63
C ALA A 16 -16.15 -6.99 1.90
N ARG A 17 -14.92 -7.50 2.04
CA ARG A 17 -14.46 -8.18 3.28
C ARG A 17 -14.44 -7.21 4.45
N PHE A 18 -13.98 -5.98 4.22
CA PHE A 18 -13.96 -4.92 5.23
C PHE A 18 -15.36 -4.62 5.75
N ASN A 19 -16.30 -4.35 4.85
CA ASN A 19 -17.69 -4.06 5.21
C ASN A 19 -18.31 -5.22 5.99
N ARG A 20 -18.07 -6.48 5.58
CA ARG A 20 -18.55 -7.66 6.32
C ARG A 20 -17.99 -7.73 7.74
N ALA A 21 -16.71 -7.41 7.92
CA ALA A 21 -16.08 -7.39 9.23
C ALA A 21 -16.63 -6.26 10.13
N THR A 22 -17.13 -5.16 9.55
CA THR A 22 -17.59 -3.99 10.31
C THR A 22 -19.11 -3.92 10.51
N LEU A 23 -19.91 -4.70 9.77
CA LEU A 23 -21.38 -4.66 9.79
C LEU A 23 -22.03 -4.87 11.18
N GLY A 24 -21.34 -5.54 12.12
CA GLY A 24 -21.85 -5.78 13.47
C GLY A 24 -21.29 -4.85 14.55
N ILE A 25 -20.38 -3.93 14.20
CA ILE A 25 -19.69 -3.08 15.17
C ILE A 25 -20.57 -1.87 15.50
N LYS A 26 -21.11 -1.84 16.71
CA LYS A 26 -21.84 -0.67 17.22
C LYS A 26 -20.88 0.52 17.39
N ASN A 27 -21.35 1.72 17.07
CA ASN A 27 -20.59 2.98 17.22
C ASN A 27 -19.22 2.96 16.50
N LEU A 28 -19.17 2.37 15.30
CA LEU A 28 -17.98 2.33 14.47
C LEU A 28 -17.47 3.75 14.18
N GLN A 29 -16.30 4.08 14.73
CA GLN A 29 -15.67 5.38 14.53
C GLN A 29 -15.11 5.49 13.12
N MET A 30 -15.47 6.56 12.39
CA MET A 30 -15.03 6.71 11.00
C MET A 30 -13.53 6.96 10.87
N SER A 31 -12.92 7.61 11.85
CA SER A 31 -11.47 7.76 11.93
C SER A 31 -10.77 6.39 11.94
N ALA A 32 -11.25 5.45 12.75
CA ALA A 32 -10.72 4.08 12.80
C ALA A 32 -10.90 3.35 11.46
N VAL A 33 -12.06 3.52 10.82
CA VAL A 33 -12.32 2.99 9.47
C VAL A 33 -11.28 3.49 8.48
N VAL A 34 -11.05 4.80 8.43
CA VAL A 34 -10.09 5.42 7.51
C VAL A 34 -8.67 4.96 7.80
N THR A 35 -8.26 4.85 9.07
CA THR A 35 -6.94 4.35 9.46
C THR A 35 -6.70 2.92 8.98
N VAL A 36 -7.68 2.02 9.20
CA VAL A 36 -7.58 0.64 8.73
C VAL A 36 -7.62 0.58 7.19
N MET A 37 -8.41 1.43 6.54
CA MET A 37 -8.45 1.50 5.08
C MET A 37 -7.10 1.95 4.48
N MET A 38 -6.50 3.01 5.05
CA MET A 38 -5.22 3.59 4.62
C MET A 38 -4.05 2.62 4.81
N SER A 39 -4.03 1.88 5.91
CA SER A 39 -3.00 0.87 6.18
C SER A 39 -3.26 -0.45 5.44
N GLY A 40 -4.52 -0.82 5.27
CA GLY A 40 -4.94 -2.09 4.69
C GLY A 40 -4.88 -2.14 3.17
N THR A 41 -5.08 -1.02 2.46
CA THR A 41 -5.11 -1.02 0.99
C THR A 41 -3.72 -0.85 0.34
N ARG A 42 -3.51 -1.55 -0.79
CA ARG A 42 -2.33 -1.37 -1.64
C ARG A 42 -2.48 -0.26 -2.67
N SER A 43 -3.70 0.20 -2.94
CA SER A 43 -3.98 1.23 -3.96
C SER A 43 -3.46 2.60 -3.52
N ARG A 44 -2.31 3.01 -4.06
CA ARG A 44 -1.72 4.32 -3.77
C ARG A 44 -2.63 5.50 -4.17
N PRO A 45 -3.28 5.50 -5.35
CA PRO A 45 -4.20 6.58 -5.73
C PRO A 45 -5.38 6.70 -4.77
N PHE A 46 -5.91 5.56 -4.30
CA PHE A 46 -7.01 5.55 -3.35
C PHE A 46 -6.58 6.11 -1.99
N LYS A 47 -5.38 5.76 -1.50
CA LYS A 47 -4.81 6.35 -0.27
C LYS A 47 -4.65 7.85 -0.34
N ILE A 48 -4.15 8.36 -1.47
CA ILE A 48 -4.02 9.81 -1.69
C ILE A 48 -5.40 10.48 -1.73
N SER A 49 -6.42 9.80 -2.27
CA SER A 49 -7.80 10.32 -2.28
C SER A 49 -8.36 10.44 -0.87
N LEU A 50 -8.21 9.39 -0.05
CA LEU A 50 -8.63 9.36 1.35
C LEU A 50 -7.93 10.43 2.20
N SER A 51 -6.64 10.70 1.96
CA SER A 51 -5.92 11.74 2.70
C SER A 51 -6.35 13.15 2.31
N LYS A 52 -6.80 13.36 1.07
CA LYS A 52 -7.27 14.67 0.58
C LYS A 52 -8.71 14.95 0.99
N ASN A 53 -9.54 13.91 0.96
CA ASN A 53 -10.95 13.98 1.29
C ASN A 53 -11.27 12.87 2.28
N LEU A 54 -11.28 13.20 3.57
CA LEU A 54 -11.62 12.24 4.61
C LEU A 54 -13.14 11.95 4.54
N PRO A 55 -13.55 10.68 4.34
CA PRO A 55 -14.96 10.34 4.35
C PRO A 55 -15.49 10.39 5.79
N ASN A 56 -16.66 11.01 5.96
CA ASN A 56 -17.38 11.09 7.24
C ASN A 56 -18.35 9.91 7.43
N THR A 57 -18.69 9.23 6.32
CA THR A 57 -19.60 8.08 6.34
C THR A 57 -19.07 6.91 5.54
N MET A 58 -19.53 5.70 5.86
CA MET A 58 -19.26 4.51 5.04
C MET A 58 -19.72 4.71 3.59
N HIS A 59 -20.84 5.41 3.37
CA HIS A 59 -21.36 5.65 2.03
C HIS A 59 -20.38 6.48 1.18
N GLU A 60 -19.83 7.56 1.73
CA GLU A 60 -18.83 8.39 1.04
C GLU A 60 -17.57 7.59 0.69
N LEU A 61 -17.09 6.76 1.62
CA LEU A 61 -15.94 5.88 1.39
C LEU A 61 -16.20 4.90 0.23
N LEU A 62 -17.39 4.31 0.19
CA LEU A 62 -17.77 3.39 -0.88
C LEU A 62 -17.89 4.08 -2.23
N LYS A 63 -18.41 5.30 -2.26
CA LYS A 63 -18.48 6.13 -3.47
C LYS A 63 -17.09 6.48 -3.98
N MET A 64 -16.15 6.82 -3.10
CA MET A 64 -14.76 7.06 -3.49
C MET A 64 -14.15 5.83 -4.15
N ARG A 65 -14.38 4.63 -3.57
CA ARG A 65 -13.85 3.38 -4.14
C ARG A 65 -14.29 3.16 -5.59
N ASP A 66 -15.54 3.45 -5.96
CA ASP A 66 -16.02 3.22 -7.33
C ASP A 66 -15.09 3.84 -8.40
N ASN A 67 -14.53 5.02 -8.11
CA ASN A 67 -13.60 5.71 -9.02
C ASN A 67 -12.25 5.01 -9.22
N TYR A 68 -11.89 4.05 -8.36
CA TYR A 68 -10.58 3.41 -8.35
C TYR A 68 -10.61 1.92 -8.67
N VAL A 69 -11.78 1.28 -8.72
CA VAL A 69 -11.91 -0.16 -9.03
C VAL A 69 -11.39 -0.47 -10.43
N ASP A 70 -11.79 0.32 -11.43
CA ASP A 70 -11.45 0.06 -12.83
C ASP A 70 -9.95 0.30 -13.09
N ALA A 71 -9.41 1.39 -12.56
CA ALA A 71 -7.98 1.70 -12.65
C ALA A 71 -7.10 0.63 -11.98
N GLU A 72 -7.55 0.05 -10.86
CA GLU A 72 -6.79 -1.00 -10.20
C GLU A 72 -6.87 -2.34 -10.94
N LYS A 73 -8.04 -2.68 -11.51
CA LYS A 73 -8.21 -3.87 -12.35
C LYS A 73 -7.27 -3.83 -13.55
N ALA A 74 -7.17 -2.68 -14.23
CA ALA A 74 -6.22 -2.50 -15.33
C ALA A 74 -4.77 -2.71 -14.87
N ASN A 75 -4.38 -2.15 -13.72
CA ASN A 75 -3.04 -2.32 -13.16
C ASN A 75 -2.69 -3.77 -12.79
N LEU A 76 -3.66 -4.55 -12.29
CA LEU A 76 -3.42 -5.97 -12.01
C LEU A 76 -3.16 -6.76 -13.30
N ILE A 77 -3.92 -6.49 -14.36
CA ILE A 77 -3.76 -7.16 -15.65
C ILE A 77 -2.38 -6.84 -16.24
N THR A 78 -1.99 -5.56 -16.29
CA THR A 78 -0.69 -5.14 -16.83
C THR A 78 0.48 -5.72 -16.03
N LYS A 79 0.36 -5.74 -14.69
CA LYS A 79 1.37 -6.36 -13.84
C LYS A 79 1.48 -7.87 -14.08
N SER A 80 0.35 -8.59 -14.18
CA SER A 80 0.34 -10.02 -14.45
C SER A 80 0.95 -10.37 -15.82
N MET A 81 0.78 -9.51 -16.82
CA MET A 81 1.42 -9.67 -18.13
C MET A 81 2.93 -9.40 -18.08
N LYS A 82 3.36 -8.41 -17.31
CA LYS A 82 4.79 -8.12 -17.08
C LYS A 82 5.49 -9.27 -16.35
N ASP A 83 4.88 -9.77 -15.27
CA ASP A 83 5.41 -10.88 -14.48
C ASP A 83 5.50 -12.19 -15.30
N ARG A 84 4.67 -12.35 -16.35
CA ARG A 84 4.71 -13.50 -17.27
C ARG A 84 5.80 -13.38 -18.34
N ASN A 85 6.31 -12.17 -18.59
CA ASN A 85 7.30 -11.88 -19.63
C ASN A 85 8.75 -11.82 -19.12
N GLU A 86 9.02 -12.14 -17.86
CA GLU A 86 10.40 -12.34 -17.39
C GLU A 86 10.91 -13.73 -17.80
N PRO A 87 11.91 -13.85 -18.70
CA PRO A 87 12.62 -15.09 -18.87
C PRO A 87 13.52 -15.32 -17.64
N GLU A 88 13.37 -16.49 -17.02
CA GLU A 88 14.30 -17.03 -16.03
C GLU A 88 15.74 -17.01 -16.57
N SER A 89 16.52 -15.99 -16.21
CA SER A 89 17.98 -16.03 -16.37
C SER A 89 18.62 -16.58 -15.10
N ASN A 90 18.46 -17.89 -14.93
CA ASN A 90 19.16 -18.66 -13.93
C ASN A 90 20.46 -19.21 -14.55
N LYS A 91 21.67 -18.76 -14.11
CA LYS A 91 22.92 -19.57 -14.00
C LYS A 91 24.18 -18.79 -13.55
N ARG A 92 24.59 -19.03 -12.29
CA ARG A 92 25.91 -19.50 -11.74
C ARG A 92 27.20 -18.75 -12.15
N LYS A 93 28.10 -18.34 -11.21
CA LYS A 93 29.09 -19.14 -10.44
C LYS A 93 29.75 -18.25 -9.34
N THR A 94 29.75 -18.65 -8.06
CA THR A 94 30.81 -19.36 -7.29
C THR A 94 31.92 -18.47 -6.69
N ARG A 95 31.81 -18.24 -5.37
CA ARG A 95 32.82 -18.33 -4.29
C ARG A 95 34.28 -17.91 -4.59
N ASP A 96 34.75 -16.85 -3.92
CA ASP A 96 35.85 -16.89 -2.93
C ASP A 96 36.02 -15.49 -2.28
N GLU A 97 35.97 -15.44 -0.95
CA GLU A 97 36.50 -14.36 -0.09
C GLU A 97 37.84 -14.87 0.48
N PRO A 98 38.82 -14.03 0.91
CA PRO A 98 38.59 -12.90 1.83
C PRO A 98 39.33 -11.58 1.55
N GLU A 99 38.82 -10.53 2.21
CA GLU A 99 39.31 -9.14 2.42
C GLU A 99 40.79 -9.00 2.87
N PRO A 100 41.46 -7.80 2.88
CA PRO A 100 41.00 -6.61 3.65
C PRO A 100 41.36 -5.16 3.20
N GLN A 101 40.52 -4.22 3.68
CA GLN A 101 40.80 -2.85 4.20
C GLN A 101 41.51 -1.78 3.34
N ASN A 102 40.83 -0.63 3.10
CA ASN A 102 41.27 0.64 3.69
C ASN A 102 40.17 1.74 3.66
N ASP A 103 40.16 2.53 4.73
CA ASP A 103 39.36 3.74 5.02
C ASP A 103 39.39 4.80 3.89
N LYS A 104 38.22 5.40 3.58
CA LYS A 104 37.97 6.86 3.64
C LYS A 104 36.65 7.29 2.99
N ASP A 105 36.07 8.32 3.60
CA ASP A 105 35.05 9.26 3.12
C ASP A 105 33.54 8.91 3.22
N LYS A 106 33.07 9.18 4.44
CA LYS A 106 31.86 9.96 4.76
C LYS A 106 31.33 10.82 3.59
N GLN A 107 30.10 10.53 3.19
CA GLN A 107 28.97 11.47 2.98
C GLN A 107 28.08 10.95 1.84
N LYS A 108 26.90 10.44 2.19
CA LYS A 108 25.61 10.56 1.49
C LYS A 108 24.61 9.51 2.03
N ILE A 109 24.33 9.59 3.33
CA ILE A 109 23.12 8.99 3.89
C ILE A 109 22.33 10.14 4.48
N ASN A 110 21.56 10.86 3.65
CA ASN A 110 20.59 11.88 4.08
C ASN A 110 19.60 12.23 2.95
N HIS A 111 19.04 11.23 2.25
CA HIS A 111 17.95 11.49 1.30
C HIS A 111 16.68 10.65 1.54
N ILE A 112 16.52 10.09 2.73
CA ILE A 112 15.24 9.50 3.17
C ILE A 112 14.91 10.01 4.57
N ARG A 113 14.95 11.34 4.75
CA ARG A 113 14.51 12.02 5.98
C ARG A 113 13.66 13.25 5.64
N TRP A 114 12.63 13.04 4.83
CA TRP A 114 11.55 13.99 4.63
C TRP A 114 10.31 13.19 4.23
N ILE A 115 9.62 12.63 5.22
CA ILE A 115 8.15 12.55 5.41
C ILE A 115 7.96 11.76 6.71
N ASN A 116 8.41 12.33 7.82
CA ASN A 116 7.99 12.01 9.18
C ASN A 116 8.47 13.20 10.01
N ASP A 117 7.57 13.71 10.85
CA ASP A 117 7.74 14.87 11.73
C ASP A 117 7.57 16.23 11.04
N GLU A 118 6.32 16.64 10.86
CA GLU A 118 5.84 18.00 11.17
C GLU A 118 4.31 18.06 11.05
N CYS A 119 3.62 17.57 12.07
CA CYS A 119 2.26 18.00 12.38
C CYS A 119 2.12 18.02 13.91
N THR A 120 2.84 18.95 14.52
CA THR A 120 2.62 19.33 15.92
C THR A 120 1.52 20.38 15.92
N ILE A 121 0.43 20.01 16.58
CA ILE A 121 -0.70 20.86 16.95
C ILE A 121 -0.22 21.81 18.06
N GLU A 122 -0.40 23.11 17.87
CA GLU A 122 -0.87 24.07 18.89
C GLU A 122 -1.73 25.14 18.22
#